data_AF-A0A7X5KLX4-F1
#
_entry.id   AF-A0A7X5KLX4-F1
#
_cell.length_a   1.000
_cell.length_b   1.000
_cell.length_c   1.000
_cell.angle_alpha   90.00
_cell.angle_beta   90.00
_cell.angle_gamma   90.00
#
_symmetry.space_group_name_H-M   'P 1'
#
loop_
_entity.id
_entity.type
_entity.pdbx_description
1 polymer ?
#
loop_
_entity_poly.entity_id
_entity_poly.type
_entity_poly.pdbx_seq_one_letter_code
_entity_poly.pdbx_strand_id
1 'polypeptide(L)'
;MEVEKEGILLGRYQVLKELGRGGGGQVFQVRHLRLNNLWAVKRVRVGDQDALREYRLLKDLDHPGIPRTIDIEEEGGSLYLVQEYVEGTTLLDYKAQNPGIPEEECVDYMLQLADILAYLHGFADTPIHYRDIKPENILRTPQGRLKLVDFGIASTREEGEGGIPLGTRAYAAPEQYGMAASDGRTDIFSLGVVMYFLLTGLHLLDPPYRIQPLGGLNSEATQAFGEILRKCTMTLPAKRYQDVGELRKALEGLRRDRLAGEAADLSERFGGKPILVWGIRSRMGATHIAILLGSCLVKRGFKVALLEWNGSRDFQRLEHRSRDAVSCRDRFTKGGLDFYPECRTRLPRKGQLPSYDYVVVDGGWKGRETEEPQAPGALRFLVAGGKEWELEAFEEYHLGPEAGEAVDSRYLFNFLEEEAFGGIREDASPRVSHRVPYCPDPFAPGEETLREVDKWLDLEGICGKKEESPWGFSRKGRKARKGAASG
;
A
#
# COMPACT_ATOMS: atom_id res chain seq x y z
N MET A 1 -2.47 -8.50 -50.52
CA MET A 1 -1.50 -9.24 -49.68
C MET A 1 -0.49 -8.23 -49.19
N GLU A 2 -0.77 -7.59 -48.06
CA GLU A 2 0.22 -6.74 -47.39
C GLU A 2 1.18 -7.65 -46.65
N VAL A 3 2.46 -7.49 -46.97
CA VAL A 3 3.58 -8.17 -46.33
C VAL A 3 3.72 -7.55 -44.95
N GLU A 4 3.49 -8.32 -43.88
CA GLU A 4 3.90 -7.96 -42.52
C GLU A 4 5.38 -7.55 -42.59
N LYS A 5 5.69 -6.26 -42.36
CA LYS A 5 7.08 -5.87 -42.10
C LYS A 5 7.49 -6.60 -40.84
N GLU A 6 8.45 -7.52 -40.96
CA GLU A 6 8.97 -8.32 -39.84
C GLU A 6 9.14 -7.44 -38.58
N GLY A 7 8.35 -7.75 -37.55
CA GLY A 7 8.42 -7.06 -36.25
C GLY A 7 7.54 -5.82 -36.08
N ILE A 8 6.54 -5.53 -36.94
CA ILE A 8 5.52 -4.50 -36.68
C ILE A 8 4.13 -5.13 -36.62
N LEU A 9 3.41 -4.92 -35.50
CA LEU A 9 2.02 -5.33 -35.29
C LEU A 9 1.07 -4.13 -35.50
N LEU A 10 -0.11 -4.38 -36.08
CA LEU A 10 -1.19 -3.39 -36.27
C LEU A 10 -0.72 -2.10 -36.99
N GLY A 11 0.31 -2.23 -37.83
CA GLY A 11 0.98 -1.13 -38.55
C GLY A 11 1.64 -0.05 -37.68
N ARG A 12 1.57 -0.14 -36.34
CA ARG A 12 1.93 0.97 -35.43
C ARG A 12 2.78 0.56 -34.22
N TYR A 13 2.90 -0.73 -33.95
CA TYR A 13 3.60 -1.26 -32.77
C TYR A 13 4.83 -2.07 -33.19
N GLN A 14 6.02 -1.53 -32.93
CA GLN A 14 7.27 -2.26 -33.14
C GLN A 14 7.46 -3.30 -32.03
N VAL A 15 7.58 -4.58 -32.37
CA VAL A 15 7.92 -5.65 -31.43
C VAL A 15 9.37 -5.48 -30.97
N LEU A 16 9.56 -5.41 -29.66
CA LEU A 16 10.89 -5.33 -29.05
C LEU A 16 11.37 -6.69 -28.56
N LYS A 17 10.49 -7.42 -27.85
CA LYS A 17 10.74 -8.78 -27.37
C LYS A 17 9.44 -9.53 -27.09
N GLU A 18 9.50 -10.84 -27.11
CA GLU A 18 8.43 -11.71 -26.59
C GLU A 18 8.53 -11.75 -25.06
N LEU A 19 7.41 -11.51 -24.38
CA LEU A 19 7.30 -11.55 -22.91
C LEU A 19 6.84 -12.92 -22.41
N GLY A 20 6.06 -13.64 -23.22
CA GLY A 20 5.58 -14.98 -22.88
C GLY A 20 4.75 -15.60 -23.99
N ARG A 21 4.64 -16.93 -23.95
CA ARG A 21 3.84 -17.73 -24.88
C ARG A 21 3.24 -18.92 -24.13
N GLY A 22 1.92 -19.09 -24.25
CA GLY A 22 1.20 -20.16 -23.56
C GLY A 22 -0.18 -20.43 -24.18
N GLY A 23 -1.03 -21.13 -23.42
CA GLY A 23 -2.39 -21.49 -23.85
C GLY A 23 -3.27 -20.30 -24.23
N GLY A 24 -3.09 -19.16 -23.55
CA GLY A 24 -3.80 -17.90 -23.83
C GLY A 24 -3.21 -17.04 -24.94
N GLY A 25 -2.21 -17.51 -25.69
CA GLY A 25 -1.60 -16.77 -26.81
C GLY A 25 -0.18 -16.26 -26.55
N GLN A 26 0.25 -15.29 -27.36
CA GLN A 26 1.60 -14.72 -27.32
C GLN A 26 1.56 -13.28 -26.84
N VAL A 27 2.43 -12.92 -25.90
CA VAL A 27 2.52 -11.57 -25.35
C VAL A 27 3.84 -10.95 -25.77
N PHE A 28 3.78 -9.74 -26.33
CA PHE A 28 4.93 -9.00 -26.81
C PHE A 28 5.08 -7.69 -26.04
N GLN A 29 6.31 -7.31 -25.73
CA GLN A 29 6.65 -5.94 -25.42
C GLN A 29 6.79 -5.20 -26.75
N VAL A 30 6.04 -4.12 -26.92
CA VAL A 30 6.06 -3.32 -28.14
C VAL A 30 6.34 -1.86 -27.82
N ARG A 31 6.82 -1.12 -28.81
CA ARG A 31 6.93 0.33 -28.80
C ARG A 31 5.95 0.92 -29.81
N HIS A 32 5.10 1.85 -29.37
CA HIS A 32 4.27 2.60 -30.30
C HIS A 32 5.16 3.54 -31.13
N LEU A 33 5.13 3.43 -32.46
CA LEU A 33 6.09 4.10 -33.35
C LEU A 33 6.03 5.63 -33.28
N ARG A 34 4.85 6.22 -33.09
CA ARG A 34 4.68 7.70 -32.99
C ARG A 34 4.87 8.25 -31.57
N LEU A 35 4.25 7.61 -30.57
CA LEU A 35 4.26 8.07 -29.18
C LEU A 35 5.54 7.67 -28.42
N ASN A 36 6.32 6.72 -28.95
CA ASN A 36 7.56 6.20 -28.37
C ASN A 36 7.42 5.65 -26.94
N ASN A 37 6.21 5.25 -26.54
CA ASN A 37 5.92 4.59 -25.28
C ASN A 37 5.84 3.06 -25.44
N LEU A 38 6.04 2.36 -24.31
CA LEU A 38 6.05 0.91 -24.24
C LEU A 38 4.65 0.38 -23.89
N TRP A 39 4.26 -0.71 -24.57
CA TRP A 39 3.00 -1.41 -24.35
C TRP A 39 3.20 -2.93 -24.33
N ALA A 40 2.24 -3.64 -23.76
CA ALA A 40 2.12 -5.08 -23.88
C ALA A 40 1.02 -5.40 -24.92
N VAL A 41 1.32 -6.28 -25.87
CA VAL A 41 0.36 -6.73 -26.88
C VAL A 41 0.20 -8.24 -26.79
N LYS A 42 -0.99 -8.70 -26.41
CA LYS A 42 -1.36 -10.12 -26.40
C LYS A 42 -2.08 -10.47 -27.70
N ARG A 43 -1.50 -11.38 -28.47
CA ARG A 43 -2.03 -11.93 -29.72
C ARG A 43 -2.68 -13.28 -29.48
N VAL A 44 -3.94 -13.42 -29.88
CA VAL A 44 -4.74 -14.66 -29.79
C VAL A 44 -5.40 -14.93 -31.14
N ARG A 45 -5.59 -16.20 -31.52
CA ARG A 45 -6.22 -16.53 -32.82
C ARG A 45 -7.73 -16.31 -32.76
N VAL A 46 -8.31 -15.77 -33.83
CA VAL A 46 -9.77 -15.62 -33.99
C VAL A 46 -10.42 -17.01 -34.04
N GLY A 47 -11.47 -17.21 -33.25
CA GLY A 47 -12.15 -18.51 -33.08
C GLY A 47 -12.07 -19.06 -31.65
N ASP A 48 -11.19 -18.49 -30.83
CA ASP A 48 -11.15 -18.75 -29.39
C ASP A 48 -12.28 -17.96 -28.69
N GLN A 49 -13.32 -18.68 -28.27
CA GLN A 49 -14.46 -18.10 -27.55
C GLN A 49 -14.04 -17.51 -26.19
N ASP A 50 -12.97 -18.02 -25.59
CA ASP A 50 -12.48 -17.55 -24.29
C ASP A 50 -11.76 -16.21 -24.45
N ALA A 51 -11.04 -16.01 -25.56
CA ALA A 51 -10.41 -14.73 -25.89
C ALA A 51 -11.44 -13.59 -26.00
N LEU A 52 -12.54 -13.82 -26.73
CA LEU A 52 -13.62 -12.83 -26.87
C LEU A 52 -14.32 -12.51 -25.54
N ARG A 53 -14.36 -13.45 -24.60
CA ARG A 53 -14.87 -13.23 -23.24
C ARG A 53 -13.90 -12.39 -22.42
N GLU A 54 -12.61 -12.76 -22.41
CA GLU A 54 -11.55 -12.02 -21.73
C GLU A 54 -11.57 -10.52 -22.11
N TYR A 55 -11.69 -10.22 -23.41
CA TYR A 55 -11.72 -8.83 -23.89
C TYR A 55 -12.95 -8.04 -23.42
N ARG A 56 -14.13 -8.68 -23.38
CA ARG A 56 -15.35 -8.02 -22.90
C ARG A 56 -15.26 -7.70 -21.41
N LEU A 57 -14.63 -8.58 -20.63
CA LEU A 57 -14.41 -8.35 -19.20
C LEU A 57 -13.43 -7.21 -18.98
N LEU A 58 -12.29 -7.23 -19.67
CA LEU A 58 -11.18 -6.29 -19.45
C LEU A 58 -11.45 -4.84 -19.87
N LYS A 59 -12.50 -4.58 -20.65
CA LYS A 59 -12.82 -3.23 -21.15
C LYS A 59 -13.22 -2.27 -20.04
N ASP A 60 -13.99 -2.77 -19.08
CA ASP A 60 -14.63 -1.93 -18.06
C ASP A 60 -13.90 -1.98 -16.70
N LEU A 61 -12.77 -2.70 -16.62
CA LEU A 61 -11.95 -2.77 -15.42
C LEU A 61 -11.02 -1.56 -15.30
N ASP A 62 -11.10 -0.88 -14.16
CA ASP A 62 -10.21 0.21 -13.76
C ASP A 62 -9.80 0.02 -12.30
N HIS A 63 -8.65 -0.62 -12.11
CA HIS A 63 -8.07 -0.88 -10.80
C HIS A 63 -6.53 -0.77 -10.88
N PRO A 64 -5.83 -0.15 -9.90
CA PRO A 64 -4.38 0.02 -9.96
C PRO A 64 -3.59 -1.30 -10.05
N GLY A 65 -4.15 -2.38 -9.49
CA GLY A 65 -3.61 -3.74 -9.55
C GLY A 65 -3.97 -4.53 -10.82
N ILE A 66 -4.57 -3.90 -11.83
CA ILE A 66 -4.89 -4.52 -13.13
C ILE A 66 -4.27 -3.63 -14.23
N PRO A 67 -3.57 -4.19 -15.24
CA PRO A 67 -3.10 -3.39 -16.36
C PRO A 67 -4.27 -2.80 -17.14
N ARG A 68 -4.21 -1.49 -17.43
CA ARG A 68 -5.26 -0.83 -18.20
C ARG A 68 -5.27 -1.34 -19.64
N THR A 69 -6.47 -1.67 -20.11
CA THR A 69 -6.72 -1.98 -21.52
C THR A 69 -6.76 -0.68 -22.31
N ILE A 70 -5.93 -0.60 -23.36
CA ILE A 70 -5.81 0.58 -24.21
C ILE A 70 -6.63 0.40 -25.48
N ASP A 71 -6.52 -0.77 -26.11
CA ASP A 71 -7.17 -1.05 -27.38
C ASP A 71 -7.35 -2.56 -27.60
N ILE A 72 -8.33 -2.91 -28.43
CA ILE A 72 -8.60 -4.28 -28.87
C ILE A 72 -8.81 -4.24 -30.38
N GLU A 73 -7.95 -4.93 -31.12
CA GLU A 73 -7.98 -4.92 -32.59
C GLU A 73 -7.98 -6.33 -33.17
N GLU A 74 -8.50 -6.46 -34.40
CA GLU A 74 -8.47 -7.70 -35.17
C GLU A 74 -7.67 -7.48 -36.45
N GLU A 75 -6.64 -8.29 -36.68
CA GLU A 75 -5.81 -8.24 -37.89
C GLU A 75 -5.34 -9.66 -38.26
N GLY A 76 -5.45 -10.01 -39.55
CA GLY A 76 -4.93 -11.29 -40.06
C GLY A 76 -5.51 -12.54 -39.38
N GLY A 77 -6.77 -12.51 -38.95
CA GLY A 77 -7.41 -13.62 -38.23
C GLY A 77 -6.88 -13.82 -36.81
N SER A 78 -6.27 -12.80 -36.22
CA SER A 78 -5.87 -12.75 -34.81
C SER A 78 -6.47 -11.53 -34.12
N LEU A 79 -6.82 -11.69 -32.85
CA LEU A 79 -7.18 -10.61 -31.95
C LEU A 79 -5.94 -10.15 -31.19
N TYR A 80 -5.83 -8.83 -31.04
CA TYR A 80 -4.72 -8.15 -30.40
C TYR A 80 -5.27 -7.28 -29.29
N LEU A 81 -4.88 -7.61 -28.05
CA LEU A 81 -5.19 -6.82 -26.88
C LEU A 81 -3.96 -5.98 -26.51
N VAL A 82 -4.12 -4.66 -26.58
CA VAL A 82 -3.08 -3.69 -26.23
C VAL A 82 -3.33 -3.22 -24.80
N GLN A 83 -2.35 -3.41 -23.92
CA GLN A 83 -2.44 -3.06 -22.50
C GLN A 83 -1.22 -2.26 -22.04
N GLU A 84 -1.37 -1.60 -20.91
CA GLU A 84 -0.27 -1.04 -20.12
C GLU A 84 0.87 -2.06 -19.98
N TYR A 85 2.07 -1.67 -20.40
CA TYR A 85 3.26 -2.46 -20.12
C TYR A 85 3.64 -2.30 -18.65
N VAL A 86 3.58 -3.40 -17.91
CA VAL A 86 3.99 -3.43 -16.50
C VAL A 86 5.47 -3.78 -16.44
N GLU A 87 6.29 -2.81 -16.03
CA GLU A 87 7.68 -3.08 -15.67
C GLU A 87 7.74 -3.80 -14.33
N GLY A 88 8.32 -5.00 -14.30
CA GLY A 88 8.37 -5.84 -13.11
C GLY A 88 8.79 -7.28 -13.40
N THR A 89 8.73 -8.12 -12.38
CA THR A 89 9.01 -9.57 -12.44
C THR A 89 7.80 -10.34 -11.93
N THR A 90 7.55 -11.55 -12.44
CA THR A 90 6.52 -12.43 -11.87
C THR A 90 6.87 -12.79 -10.42
N LEU A 91 5.88 -13.13 -9.59
CA LEU A 91 6.14 -13.64 -8.25
C LEU A 91 6.86 -15.00 -8.30
N LEU A 92 6.70 -15.77 -9.37
CA LEU A 92 7.47 -17.00 -9.62
C LEU A 92 8.97 -16.68 -9.70
N ASP A 93 9.35 -15.77 -10.61
CA ASP A 93 10.75 -15.39 -10.81
C ASP A 93 11.32 -14.69 -9.58
N TYR A 94 10.51 -13.85 -8.92
CA TYR A 94 10.91 -13.16 -7.70
C TYR A 94 11.22 -14.14 -6.57
N LYS A 95 10.39 -15.18 -6.36
CA LYS A 95 10.64 -16.23 -5.36
C LYS A 95 11.89 -17.04 -5.70
N ALA A 96 12.11 -17.35 -6.98
CA ALA A 96 13.32 -18.06 -7.41
C ALA A 96 14.61 -17.26 -7.08
N GLN A 97 14.56 -15.94 -7.20
CA GLN A 97 15.67 -15.04 -6.84
C GLN A 97 15.75 -14.75 -5.34
N ASN A 98 14.63 -14.89 -4.61
CA ASN A 98 14.49 -14.56 -3.19
C ASN A 98 13.86 -15.73 -2.44
N PRO A 99 14.63 -16.79 -2.11
CA PRO A 99 14.07 -17.99 -1.49
C PRO A 99 13.50 -17.75 -0.08
N GLY A 100 13.89 -16.67 0.60
CA GLY A 100 13.42 -16.33 1.96
C GLY A 100 12.40 -15.18 1.98
N ILE A 101 11.26 -15.30 1.28
CA ILE A 101 10.18 -14.31 1.40
C ILE A 101 9.60 -14.39 2.82
N PRO A 102 9.67 -13.31 3.62
CA PRO A 102 9.19 -13.30 4.99
C PRO A 102 7.66 -13.24 5.04
N GLU A 103 7.08 -13.75 6.14
CA GLU A 103 5.63 -13.73 6.38
C GLU A 103 5.02 -12.35 6.16
N GLU A 104 5.68 -11.31 6.69
CA GLU A 104 5.24 -9.92 6.53
C GLU A 104 5.01 -9.54 5.08
N GLU A 105 5.99 -9.82 4.23
CA GLU A 105 5.93 -9.48 2.81
C GLU A 105 4.86 -10.33 2.10
N CYS A 106 4.70 -11.59 2.50
CA CYS A 106 3.63 -12.44 2.01
C CYS A 106 2.25 -11.86 2.37
N VAL A 107 2.04 -11.45 3.62
CA VAL A 107 0.79 -10.80 4.08
C VAL A 107 0.50 -9.53 3.27
N ASP A 108 1.50 -8.69 3.01
CA ASP A 108 1.33 -7.47 2.21
C ASP A 108 0.92 -7.78 0.76
N TYR A 109 1.51 -8.82 0.16
CA TYR A 109 1.10 -9.31 -1.16
C TYR A 109 -0.33 -9.84 -1.15
N MET A 110 -0.71 -10.60 -0.13
CA MET A 110 -2.06 -11.16 -0.03
C MET A 110 -3.10 -10.07 0.19
N LEU A 111 -2.78 -9.00 0.91
CA LEU A 111 -3.68 -7.86 1.08
C LEU A 111 -3.88 -7.09 -0.22
N GLN A 112 -2.84 -6.91 -1.04
CA GLN A 112 -2.96 -6.31 -2.38
C GLN A 112 -3.81 -7.20 -3.30
N LEU A 113 -3.60 -8.51 -3.30
CA LEU A 113 -4.40 -9.44 -4.10
C LEU A 113 -5.85 -9.52 -3.61
N ALA A 114 -6.09 -9.45 -2.30
CA ALA A 114 -7.42 -9.39 -1.73
C ALA A 114 -8.16 -8.10 -2.12
N ASP A 115 -7.46 -6.96 -2.23
CA ASP A 115 -8.02 -5.71 -2.75
C ASP A 115 -8.45 -5.84 -4.22
N ILE A 116 -7.59 -6.45 -5.07
CA ILE A 116 -7.90 -6.73 -6.48
C ILE A 116 -9.09 -7.69 -6.61
N LEU A 117 -9.12 -8.78 -5.84
CA LEU A 117 -10.21 -9.76 -5.90
C LEU A 117 -11.51 -9.19 -5.34
N ALA A 118 -11.48 -8.36 -4.29
CA ALA A 118 -12.66 -7.68 -3.80
C ALA A 118 -13.26 -6.76 -4.87
N TYR A 119 -12.41 -6.07 -5.64
CA TYR A 119 -12.85 -5.28 -6.80
C TYR A 119 -13.53 -6.14 -7.87
N LEU A 120 -12.92 -7.27 -8.24
CA LEU A 120 -13.46 -8.19 -9.25
C LEU A 120 -14.76 -8.87 -8.80
N HIS A 121 -14.79 -9.39 -7.57
CA HIS A 121 -15.96 -10.07 -6.99
C HIS A 121 -17.12 -9.10 -6.75
N GLY A 122 -16.83 -7.82 -6.51
CA GLY A 122 -17.82 -6.75 -6.37
C GLY A 122 -18.13 -5.99 -7.67
N PHE A 123 -17.67 -6.47 -8.84
CA PHE A 123 -17.79 -5.74 -10.08
C PHE A 123 -19.24 -5.71 -10.61
N ALA A 124 -19.86 -4.52 -10.57
CA ALA A 124 -21.20 -4.25 -11.11
C ALA A 124 -22.28 -5.26 -10.64
N ASP A 125 -23.25 -5.59 -11.50
CA ASP A 125 -24.30 -6.58 -11.23
C ASP A 125 -23.83 -8.02 -11.46
N THR A 126 -22.56 -8.25 -11.81
CA THR A 126 -22.07 -9.60 -12.13
C THR A 126 -20.63 -9.81 -11.65
N PRO A 127 -20.44 -10.51 -10.51
CA PRO A 127 -19.13 -10.84 -9.97
C PRO A 127 -18.21 -11.50 -10.99
N ILE A 128 -16.95 -11.07 -11.06
CA ILE A 128 -15.92 -11.68 -11.91
C ILE A 128 -15.03 -12.58 -11.03
N HIS A 129 -15.05 -13.89 -11.28
CA HIS A 129 -14.15 -14.85 -10.64
C HIS A 129 -12.91 -15.05 -11.51
N TYR A 130 -11.71 -14.94 -10.93
CA TYR A 130 -10.47 -14.92 -11.70
C TYR A 130 -9.98 -16.33 -12.11
N ARG A 131 -10.08 -17.30 -11.20
CA ARG A 131 -9.90 -18.76 -11.38
C ARG A 131 -8.52 -19.28 -11.78
N ASP A 132 -7.54 -18.41 -12.08
CA ASP A 132 -6.15 -18.82 -12.37
C ASP A 132 -5.11 -18.11 -11.50
N ILE A 133 -5.42 -17.83 -10.23
CA ILE A 133 -4.46 -17.18 -9.33
C ILE A 133 -3.23 -18.09 -9.20
N LYS A 134 -2.09 -17.61 -9.70
CA LYS A 134 -0.79 -18.29 -9.65
C LYS A 134 0.37 -17.29 -9.73
N PRO A 135 1.58 -17.62 -9.23
CA PRO A 135 2.71 -16.70 -9.19
C PRO A 135 3.14 -16.15 -10.57
N GLU A 136 2.91 -16.89 -11.65
CA GLU A 136 3.20 -16.49 -13.04
C GLU A 136 2.32 -15.33 -13.52
N ASN A 137 1.07 -15.27 -13.03
CA ASN A 137 0.10 -14.24 -13.42
C ASN A 137 0.12 -13.02 -12.47
N ILE A 138 1.03 -13.00 -11.50
CA ILE A 138 1.15 -11.90 -10.53
C ILE A 138 2.49 -11.20 -10.77
N LEU A 139 2.44 -10.03 -11.41
CA LEU A 139 3.62 -9.19 -11.60
C LEU A 139 3.86 -8.32 -10.37
N ARG A 140 5.12 -8.28 -9.95
CA ARG A 140 5.63 -7.38 -8.92
C ARG A 140 6.47 -6.29 -9.59
N THR A 141 6.01 -5.05 -9.45
CA THR A 141 6.76 -3.86 -9.89
C THR A 141 8.03 -3.65 -9.04
N PRO A 142 9.01 -2.86 -9.50
CA PRO A 142 10.17 -2.48 -8.69
C PRO A 142 9.77 -1.84 -7.34
N GLN A 143 8.66 -1.12 -7.29
CA GLN A 143 8.09 -0.49 -6.10
C GLN A 143 7.35 -1.48 -5.18
N GLY A 144 7.30 -2.77 -5.52
CA GLY A 144 6.63 -3.80 -4.70
C GLY A 144 5.11 -3.80 -4.78
N ARG A 145 4.52 -3.06 -5.74
CA ARG A 145 3.09 -3.15 -6.08
C ARG A 145 2.84 -4.38 -6.95
N LEU A 146 1.73 -5.07 -6.68
CA LEU A 146 1.29 -6.21 -7.47
C LEU A 146 0.30 -5.81 -8.56
N LYS A 147 0.44 -6.43 -9.72
CA LYS A 147 -0.53 -6.38 -10.81
C LYS A 147 -0.90 -7.80 -11.24
N LEU A 148 -2.20 -8.07 -11.30
CA LEU A 148 -2.74 -9.33 -11.80
C LEU A 148 -2.89 -9.22 -13.32
N VAL A 149 -2.32 -10.18 -14.05
CA VAL A 149 -2.31 -10.22 -15.53
C VAL A 149 -2.93 -11.51 -16.04
N ASP A 150 -3.25 -11.59 -17.33
CA ASP A 150 -3.83 -12.78 -17.99
C ASP A 150 -5.18 -13.23 -17.41
N PHE A 151 -6.28 -12.78 -18.03
CA PHE A 151 -7.65 -13.03 -17.58
C PHE A 151 -8.33 -14.12 -18.42
N GLY A 152 -7.55 -14.96 -19.11
CA GLY A 152 -8.03 -15.89 -20.13
C GLY A 152 -9.07 -16.92 -19.67
N ILE A 153 -9.16 -17.21 -18.36
CA ILE A 153 -10.19 -18.09 -17.79
C ILE A 153 -11.08 -17.41 -16.74
N ALA A 154 -10.99 -16.08 -16.63
CA ALA A 154 -11.85 -15.31 -15.76
C ALA A 154 -13.30 -15.37 -16.28
N SER A 155 -14.27 -15.46 -15.37
CA SER A 155 -15.67 -15.67 -15.73
C SER A 155 -16.61 -14.95 -14.79
N THR A 156 -17.72 -14.47 -15.34
CA THR A 156 -18.84 -13.88 -14.61
C THR A 156 -19.88 -14.89 -14.16
N ARG A 157 -19.74 -16.16 -14.55
CA ARG A 157 -20.71 -17.22 -14.25
C ARG A 157 -20.16 -18.14 -13.18
N GLU A 158 -20.95 -18.39 -12.15
CA GLU A 158 -20.78 -19.59 -11.34
C GLU A 158 -21.01 -20.81 -12.22
N GLU A 159 -20.05 -21.73 -12.24
CA GLU A 159 -20.19 -22.98 -12.98
C GLU A 159 -20.60 -24.06 -11.99
N GLY A 160 -21.66 -24.81 -12.29
CA GLY A 160 -22.14 -25.90 -11.45
C GLY A 160 -21.25 -27.15 -11.51
N GLU A 161 -21.64 -28.20 -10.78
CA GLU A 161 -21.01 -29.52 -10.85
C GLU A 161 -20.94 -30.04 -12.30
N GLY A 162 -19.78 -30.58 -12.69
CA GLY A 162 -19.54 -31.06 -14.06
C GLY A 162 -19.01 -30.01 -15.06
N GLY A 163 -18.54 -28.85 -14.60
CA GLY A 163 -17.80 -27.89 -15.43
C GLY A 163 -16.52 -28.47 -16.04
N ILE A 164 -16.04 -27.85 -17.14
CA ILE A 164 -14.76 -28.23 -17.76
C ILE A 164 -13.63 -27.99 -16.75
N PRO A 165 -12.65 -28.91 -16.61
CA PRO A 165 -11.51 -28.68 -15.73
C PRO A 165 -10.75 -27.40 -16.11
N LEU A 166 -10.68 -26.44 -15.17
CA LEU A 166 -10.06 -25.11 -15.37
C LEU A 166 -8.94 -24.85 -14.35
N GLY A 167 -8.04 -23.92 -14.69
CA GLY A 167 -6.95 -23.48 -13.82
C GLY A 167 -5.67 -24.31 -13.93
N THR A 168 -4.59 -23.75 -13.37
CA THR A 168 -3.27 -24.40 -13.38
C THR A 168 -3.18 -25.45 -12.28
N ARG A 169 -2.89 -26.71 -12.62
CA ARG A 169 -2.98 -27.87 -11.71
C ARG A 169 -2.28 -27.71 -10.36
N ALA A 170 -1.18 -26.97 -10.32
CA ALA A 170 -0.40 -26.72 -9.11
C ALA A 170 -1.07 -25.79 -8.09
N TYR A 171 -2.06 -25.00 -8.52
CA TYR A 171 -2.71 -23.95 -7.71
C TYR A 171 -4.24 -24.06 -7.68
N ALA A 172 -4.83 -24.77 -8.65
CA ALA A 172 -6.28 -24.88 -8.81
C ALA A 172 -6.96 -25.56 -7.61
N ALA A 173 -8.14 -25.04 -7.27
CA ALA A 173 -8.98 -25.58 -6.21
C ALA A 173 -9.63 -26.93 -6.62
N PRO A 174 -9.92 -27.84 -5.67
CA PRO A 174 -10.49 -29.15 -5.97
C PRO A 174 -11.79 -29.09 -6.79
N GLU A 175 -12.64 -28.10 -6.55
CA GLU A 175 -13.89 -27.92 -7.29
C GLU A 175 -13.68 -27.61 -8.78
N GLN A 176 -12.54 -27.02 -9.16
CA GLN A 176 -12.22 -26.72 -10.56
C GLN A 176 -11.95 -27.98 -11.39
N TYR A 177 -11.85 -29.16 -10.76
CA TYR A 177 -11.78 -30.46 -11.45
C TYR A 177 -13.17 -31.09 -11.68
N GLY A 178 -14.24 -30.29 -11.55
CA GLY A 178 -15.64 -30.72 -11.79
C GLY A 178 -16.32 -31.32 -10.57
N MET A 179 -15.71 -31.23 -9.38
CA MET A 179 -16.21 -31.85 -8.15
C MET A 179 -17.29 -31.03 -7.41
N ALA A 180 -17.38 -29.72 -7.68
CA ALA A 180 -18.36 -28.82 -7.09
C ALA A 180 -18.46 -27.52 -7.92
N ALA A 181 -19.39 -26.63 -7.58
CA ALA A 181 -19.48 -25.34 -8.24
C ALA A 181 -18.29 -24.43 -7.91
N SER A 182 -17.83 -23.63 -8.90
CA SER A 182 -16.74 -22.66 -8.72
C SER A 182 -17.24 -21.23 -8.60
N ASP A 183 -16.89 -20.59 -7.49
CA ASP A 183 -17.28 -19.22 -7.10
C ASP A 183 -16.06 -18.44 -6.56
N GLY A 184 -16.27 -17.27 -5.96
CA GLY A 184 -15.19 -16.46 -5.36
C GLY A 184 -14.29 -17.20 -4.35
N ARG A 185 -14.77 -18.29 -3.74
CA ARG A 185 -13.98 -19.12 -2.80
C ARG A 185 -12.94 -19.99 -3.51
N THR A 186 -13.05 -20.17 -4.83
CA THR A 186 -12.02 -20.78 -5.67
C THR A 186 -10.77 -19.90 -5.73
N ASP A 187 -10.93 -18.58 -5.84
CA ASP A 187 -9.82 -17.63 -5.82
C ASP A 187 -9.14 -17.61 -4.44
N ILE A 188 -9.92 -17.71 -3.35
CA ILE A 188 -9.42 -17.79 -1.97
C ILE A 188 -8.53 -19.02 -1.76
N PHE A 189 -8.93 -20.18 -2.29
CA PHE A 189 -8.09 -21.39 -2.22
C PHE A 189 -6.76 -21.17 -2.91
N SER A 190 -6.81 -20.65 -4.14
CA SER A 190 -5.64 -20.41 -4.96
C SER A 190 -4.68 -19.39 -4.30
N LEU A 191 -5.21 -18.35 -3.65
CA LEU A 191 -4.42 -17.46 -2.79
C LEU A 191 -3.72 -18.21 -1.67
N GLY A 192 -4.41 -19.14 -1.00
CA GLY A 192 -3.80 -19.99 0.03
C GLY A 192 -2.63 -20.83 -0.49
N VAL A 193 -2.73 -21.35 -1.71
CA VAL A 193 -1.61 -22.07 -2.34
C VAL A 193 -0.46 -21.12 -2.71
N VAL A 194 -0.76 -19.91 -3.19
CA VAL A 194 0.28 -18.88 -3.43
C VAL A 194 0.98 -18.48 -2.12
N MET A 195 0.26 -18.32 -1.01
CA MET A 195 0.85 -18.07 0.32
C MET A 195 1.85 -19.17 0.70
N TYR A 196 1.45 -20.43 0.52
CA TYR A 196 2.29 -21.60 0.77
C TYR A 196 3.55 -21.59 -0.11
N PHE A 197 3.39 -21.32 -1.40
CA PHE A 197 4.48 -21.24 -2.36
C PHE A 197 5.47 -20.11 -2.02
N LEU A 198 4.99 -18.92 -1.68
CA LEU A 198 5.88 -17.79 -1.36
C LEU A 198 6.73 -18.07 -0.11
N LEU A 199 6.19 -18.77 0.89
CA LEU A 199 6.97 -19.14 2.07
C LEU A 199 7.91 -20.32 1.81
N THR A 200 7.42 -21.38 1.19
CA THR A 200 8.13 -22.68 1.16
C THR A 200 8.87 -22.96 -0.15
N GLY A 201 8.46 -22.29 -1.24
CA GLY A 201 8.87 -22.63 -2.60
C GLY A 201 8.16 -23.86 -3.19
N LEU A 202 7.20 -24.44 -2.46
CA LEU A 202 6.48 -25.66 -2.85
C LEU A 202 5.03 -25.35 -3.26
N HIS A 203 4.45 -26.20 -4.11
CA HIS A 203 3.04 -26.15 -4.54
C HIS A 203 2.41 -27.56 -4.56
N LEU A 204 1.15 -27.69 -5.01
CA LEU A 204 0.40 -28.96 -4.93
C LEU A 204 0.97 -30.10 -5.79
N LEU A 205 1.84 -29.80 -6.76
CA LEU A 205 2.51 -30.82 -7.56
C LEU A 205 3.87 -31.27 -7.00
N ASP A 206 4.33 -30.70 -5.89
CA ASP A 206 5.54 -31.16 -5.22
C ASP A 206 5.20 -32.20 -4.15
N PRO A 207 6.01 -33.26 -3.95
CA PRO A 207 5.84 -34.19 -2.85
C PRO A 207 5.71 -33.45 -1.51
N PRO A 208 4.71 -33.79 -0.66
CA PRO A 208 3.83 -34.96 -0.69
C PRO A 208 2.50 -34.74 -1.43
N TYR A 209 2.44 -33.81 -2.38
CA TYR A 209 1.29 -33.48 -3.23
C TYR A 209 0.10 -32.91 -2.43
N ARG A 210 0.42 -32.18 -1.35
CA ARG A 210 -0.54 -31.49 -0.48
C ARG A 210 0.15 -30.37 0.26
N ILE A 211 -0.64 -29.42 0.74
CA ILE A 211 -0.19 -28.40 1.69
C ILE A 211 0.21 -29.08 3.00
N GLN A 212 1.44 -28.84 3.45
CA GLN A 212 1.92 -29.28 4.76
C GLN A 212 1.81 -28.15 5.79
N PRO A 213 1.70 -28.48 7.09
CA PRO A 213 1.83 -27.49 8.16
C PRO A 213 3.18 -26.77 8.08
N LEU A 214 3.14 -25.44 8.13
CA LEU A 214 4.34 -24.57 8.01
C LEU A 214 5.39 -24.83 9.10
N GLY A 215 4.97 -25.21 10.32
CA GLY A 215 5.88 -25.50 11.43
C GLY A 215 6.84 -26.67 11.19
N GLY A 216 6.58 -27.52 10.19
CA GLY A 216 7.49 -28.61 9.77
C GLY A 216 8.49 -28.24 8.66
N LEU A 217 8.43 -27.02 8.11
CA LEU A 217 9.09 -26.65 6.85
C LEU A 217 10.21 -25.59 6.99
N ASN A 218 10.86 -25.47 8.15
CA ASN A 218 11.86 -24.41 8.40
C ASN A 218 11.35 -22.99 8.06
N SER A 219 10.03 -22.75 8.14
CA SER A 219 9.47 -21.41 7.95
C SER A 219 9.39 -20.71 9.30
N GLU A 220 9.83 -19.45 9.38
CA GLU A 220 9.61 -18.57 10.54
C GLU A 220 8.15 -18.09 10.66
N ALA A 221 7.22 -18.75 9.95
CA ALA A 221 5.83 -18.35 9.93
C ALA A 221 5.14 -18.61 11.28
N THR A 222 4.30 -17.67 11.69
CA THR A 222 3.51 -17.73 12.90
C THR A 222 2.41 -18.77 12.79
N GLN A 223 1.99 -19.31 13.94
CA GLN A 223 0.84 -20.23 14.00
C GLN A 223 -0.42 -19.59 13.41
N ALA A 224 -0.66 -18.31 13.72
CA ALA A 224 -1.80 -17.56 13.23
C ALA A 224 -1.81 -17.44 11.69
N PHE A 225 -0.67 -17.18 11.07
CA PHE A 225 -0.55 -17.24 9.60
C PHE A 225 -0.87 -18.63 9.05
N GLY A 226 -0.33 -19.68 9.68
CA GLY A 226 -0.61 -21.07 9.32
C GLY A 226 -2.10 -21.42 9.39
N GLU A 227 -2.84 -20.88 10.36
CA GLU A 227 -4.29 -21.07 10.48
C GLU A 227 -5.08 -20.38 9.36
N ILE A 228 -4.68 -19.16 8.96
CA ILE A 228 -5.27 -18.44 7.82
C ILE A 228 -5.05 -19.24 6.53
N LEU A 229 -3.80 -19.65 6.27
CA LEU A 229 -3.44 -20.46 5.11
C LEU A 229 -4.26 -21.75 5.07
N ARG A 230 -4.30 -22.49 6.19
CA ARG A 230 -5.08 -23.74 6.31
C ARG A 230 -6.56 -23.52 6.02
N LYS A 231 -7.15 -22.43 6.52
CA LYS A 231 -8.56 -22.11 6.26
C LYS A 231 -8.80 -21.79 4.79
N CYS A 232 -7.89 -21.06 4.13
CA CYS A 232 -7.97 -20.82 2.68
C CYS A 232 -7.94 -22.13 1.87
N THR A 233 -7.07 -23.06 2.23
CA THR A 233 -6.84 -24.30 1.48
C THR A 233 -7.72 -25.48 1.91
N MET A 234 -8.84 -25.23 2.60
CA MET A 234 -9.78 -26.31 2.95
C MET A 234 -10.40 -26.92 1.68
N THR A 235 -10.48 -28.25 1.60
CA THR A 235 -11.06 -28.94 0.43
C THR A 235 -12.49 -28.52 0.17
N LEU A 236 -13.33 -28.43 1.22
CA LEU A 236 -14.72 -28.00 1.11
C LEU A 236 -14.81 -26.46 1.08
N PRO A 237 -15.38 -25.84 0.03
CA PRO A 237 -15.53 -24.38 -0.07
C PRO A 237 -16.26 -23.75 1.13
N ALA A 238 -17.28 -24.43 1.65
CA ALA A 238 -18.04 -23.98 2.83
C ALA A 238 -17.22 -23.93 4.14
N LYS A 239 -15.98 -24.45 4.16
CA LYS A 239 -15.07 -24.38 5.31
C LYS A 239 -13.97 -23.32 5.14
N ARG A 240 -13.92 -22.65 3.99
CA ARG A 240 -13.00 -21.54 3.72
C ARG A 240 -13.53 -20.22 4.31
N TYR A 241 -12.80 -19.14 4.13
CA TYR A 241 -13.40 -17.80 4.20
C TYR A 241 -14.50 -17.71 3.14
N GLN A 242 -15.65 -17.14 3.49
CA GLN A 242 -16.81 -17.15 2.59
C GLN A 242 -16.73 -16.04 1.54
N ASP A 243 -15.99 -14.98 1.83
CA ASP A 243 -15.63 -13.94 0.87
C ASP A 243 -14.21 -13.41 1.13
N VAL A 244 -13.68 -12.67 0.16
CA VAL A 244 -12.33 -12.09 0.23
C VAL A 244 -12.21 -11.02 1.32
N GLY A 245 -13.31 -10.35 1.69
CA GLY A 245 -13.36 -9.41 2.79
C GLY A 245 -13.11 -10.07 4.15
N GLU A 246 -13.64 -11.26 4.40
CA GLU A 246 -13.33 -12.04 5.60
C GLU A 246 -11.84 -12.44 5.65
N LEU A 247 -11.28 -12.88 4.53
CA LEU A 247 -9.84 -13.19 4.43
C LEU A 247 -8.99 -11.94 4.71
N ARG A 248 -9.35 -10.81 4.07
CA ARG A 248 -8.67 -9.52 4.28
C ARG A 248 -8.68 -9.11 5.75
N LYS A 249 -9.82 -9.21 6.44
CA LYS A 249 -9.93 -8.93 7.88
C LYS A 249 -9.01 -9.82 8.72
N ALA A 250 -8.90 -11.10 8.38
CA ALA A 250 -7.99 -12.02 9.09
C ALA A 250 -6.51 -11.64 8.87
N LEU A 251 -6.13 -11.30 7.64
CA LEU A 251 -4.77 -10.84 7.31
C LEU A 251 -4.45 -9.48 7.97
N GLU A 252 -5.41 -8.55 7.98
CA GLU A 252 -5.29 -7.27 8.68
C GLU A 252 -5.19 -7.47 10.21
N GLY A 253 -5.92 -8.42 10.77
CA GLY A 253 -5.82 -8.82 12.17
C GLY A 253 -4.43 -9.35 12.52
N LEU A 254 -3.91 -10.32 11.75
CA LEU A 254 -2.56 -10.83 11.92
C LEU A 254 -1.51 -9.72 11.85
N ARG A 255 -1.67 -8.81 10.90
CA ARG A 255 -0.78 -7.66 10.72
C ARG A 255 -0.86 -6.69 11.90
N ARG A 256 -2.05 -6.42 12.44
CA ARG A 256 -2.27 -5.61 13.64
C ARG A 256 -1.66 -6.26 14.87
N ASP A 257 -1.90 -7.54 15.10
CA ASP A 257 -1.38 -8.28 16.25
C ASP A 257 0.14 -8.32 16.24
N ARG A 258 0.76 -8.45 15.06
CA ARG A 258 2.20 -8.31 14.90
C ARG A 258 2.68 -6.91 15.27
N LEU A 259 2.01 -5.85 14.81
CA LEU A 259 2.35 -4.47 15.19
C LEU A 259 2.13 -4.18 16.68
N ALA A 260 1.12 -4.81 17.30
CA ALA A 260 0.88 -4.70 18.74
C ALA A 260 1.92 -5.45 19.57
N GLY A 261 2.40 -6.61 19.09
CA GLY A 261 3.51 -7.35 19.69
C GLY A 261 4.89 -6.72 19.44
N GLU A 262 5.07 -6.12 18.26
CA GLU A 262 6.16 -5.21 17.90
C GLU A 262 5.80 -3.77 18.28
N ALA A 263 5.37 -3.51 19.53
CA ALA A 263 5.07 -2.17 19.98
C ALA A 263 6.32 -1.27 19.85
N ALA A 264 6.50 -0.72 18.66
CA ALA A 264 7.72 -0.08 18.23
C ALA A 264 7.50 1.39 18.50
N ASP A 265 8.00 1.82 19.66
CA ASP A 265 8.25 3.23 19.94
C ASP A 265 8.74 3.89 18.64
N LEU A 266 7.96 4.83 18.10
CA LEU A 266 8.27 5.48 16.83
C LEU A 266 9.67 6.11 16.86
N SER A 267 10.08 6.60 18.03
CA SER A 267 11.41 7.15 18.29
C SER A 267 12.49 6.07 18.17
N GLU A 268 12.24 4.86 18.64
CA GLU A 268 13.17 3.74 18.46
C GLU A 268 13.23 3.25 17.02
N ARG A 269 12.11 3.29 16.29
CA ARG A 269 12.03 2.72 14.93
C ARG A 269 12.57 3.67 13.87
N PHE A 270 12.13 4.92 13.86
CA PHE A 270 12.51 5.91 12.86
C PHE A 270 13.62 6.84 13.34
N GLY A 271 13.87 6.91 14.65
CA GLY A 271 14.69 7.98 15.23
C GLY A 271 13.94 9.32 15.27
N GLY A 272 14.49 10.29 15.99
CA GLY A 272 13.93 11.64 16.04
C GLY A 272 12.74 11.80 16.99
N LYS A 273 12.27 13.04 17.13
CA LYS A 273 11.18 13.41 18.03
C LYS A 273 9.82 13.20 17.35
N PRO A 274 8.91 12.39 17.92
CA PRO A 274 7.59 12.19 17.33
C PRO A 274 6.69 13.43 17.49
N ILE A 275 5.91 13.72 16.46
CA ILE A 275 4.87 14.76 16.44
C ILE A 275 3.58 14.10 15.93
N LEU A 276 2.53 14.09 16.75
CA LEU A 276 1.25 13.45 16.42
C LEU A 276 0.21 14.52 16.09
N VAL A 277 -0.41 14.41 14.92
CA VAL A 277 -1.41 15.36 14.43
C VAL A 277 -2.73 14.64 14.22
N TRP A 278 -3.77 15.10 14.90
CA TRP A 278 -5.11 14.53 14.82
C TRP A 278 -6.16 15.63 14.67
N GLY A 279 -7.21 15.42 13.90
CA GLY A 279 -8.42 16.26 13.95
C GLY A 279 -9.34 15.85 15.10
N ILE A 280 -10.03 16.80 15.70
CA ILE A 280 -11.10 16.51 16.69
C ILE A 280 -12.34 15.87 16.04
N ARG A 281 -12.50 16.07 14.73
CA ARG A 281 -13.54 15.46 13.88
C ARG A 281 -12.95 15.13 12.50
N SER A 282 -13.71 14.39 11.70
CA SER A 282 -13.33 14.13 10.30
C SER A 282 -13.28 15.44 9.49
N ARG A 283 -12.36 15.52 8.52
CA ARG A 283 -12.20 16.63 7.57
C ARG A 283 -11.76 17.99 8.16
N MET A 284 -11.12 18.00 9.33
CA MET A 284 -10.58 19.24 9.93
C MET A 284 -9.25 19.71 9.33
N GLY A 285 -8.67 18.95 8.39
CA GLY A 285 -7.41 19.28 7.73
C GLY A 285 -6.16 18.72 8.41
N ALA A 286 -6.26 17.67 9.23
CA ALA A 286 -5.12 17.05 9.91
C ALA A 286 -3.98 16.67 8.94
N THR A 287 -4.28 16.03 7.82
CA THR A 287 -3.31 15.69 6.77
C THR A 287 -2.60 16.94 6.22
N HIS A 288 -3.33 18.03 5.98
CA HIS A 288 -2.76 19.30 5.51
C HIS A 288 -1.80 19.89 6.55
N ILE A 289 -2.19 19.91 7.82
CA ILE A 289 -1.37 20.39 8.93
C ILE A 289 -0.13 19.53 9.14
N ALA A 290 -0.25 18.20 9.03
CA ALA A 290 0.88 17.28 9.15
C ALA A 290 1.92 17.53 8.04
N ILE A 291 1.49 17.74 6.80
CA ILE A 291 2.37 18.12 5.68
C ILE A 291 2.98 19.51 5.92
N LEU A 292 2.19 20.47 6.40
CA LEU A 292 2.65 21.84 6.68
C LEU A 292 3.76 21.86 7.74
N LEU A 293 3.55 21.16 8.86
CA LEU A 293 4.54 20.99 9.93
C LEU A 293 5.83 20.37 9.42
N GLY A 294 5.71 19.27 8.67
CA GLY A 294 6.86 18.62 8.05
C GLY A 294 7.62 19.57 7.13
N SER A 295 6.93 20.29 6.26
CA SER A 295 7.55 21.21 5.30
C SER A 295 8.26 22.38 5.99
N CYS A 296 7.70 22.90 7.09
CA CYS A 296 8.36 23.91 7.92
C CYS A 296 9.66 23.39 8.53
N LEU A 297 9.64 22.18 9.10
CA LEU A 297 10.83 21.51 9.65
C LEU A 297 11.91 21.26 8.58
N VAL A 298 11.52 20.81 7.39
CA VAL A 298 12.45 20.63 6.25
C VAL A 298 13.08 21.95 5.84
N LYS A 299 12.31 23.05 5.81
CA LYS A 299 12.87 24.41 5.56
C LYS A 299 13.86 24.86 6.64
N ARG A 300 13.79 24.31 7.85
CA ARG A 300 14.78 24.51 8.92
C ARG A 300 15.96 23.54 8.86
N GLY A 301 16.02 22.69 7.84
CA GLY A 301 17.12 21.78 7.58
C GLY A 301 17.02 20.46 8.33
N PHE A 302 15.89 20.17 8.97
CA PHE A 302 15.65 18.88 9.61
C PHE A 302 15.25 17.82 8.60
N LYS A 303 15.65 16.59 8.85
CA LYS A 303 15.19 15.43 8.09
C LYS A 303 13.92 14.86 8.74
N VAL A 304 12.85 14.77 7.95
CA VAL A 304 11.51 14.47 8.48
C VAL A 304 10.88 13.27 7.77
N ALA A 305 10.38 12.33 8.56
CA ALA A 305 9.47 11.28 8.10
C ALA A 305 8.03 11.70 8.37
N LEU A 306 7.14 11.50 7.41
CA LEU A 306 5.70 11.77 7.53
C LEU A 306 4.91 10.47 7.35
N LEU A 307 4.23 10.02 8.40
CA LEU A 307 3.59 8.70 8.48
C LEU A 307 2.08 8.84 8.37
N GLU A 308 1.46 8.07 7.47
CA GLU A 308 -0.01 7.97 7.40
C GLU A 308 -0.49 6.93 8.41
N TRP A 309 -1.00 7.37 9.55
CA TRP A 309 -1.52 6.51 10.62
C TRP A 309 -3.05 6.39 10.58
N ASN A 310 -3.62 6.53 9.39
CA ASN A 310 -5.06 6.51 9.18
C ASN A 310 -5.42 5.75 7.89
N GLY A 311 -6.69 5.43 7.73
CA GLY A 311 -7.19 4.65 6.59
C GLY A 311 -7.53 5.48 5.34
N SER A 312 -7.19 6.77 5.29
CA SER A 312 -7.63 7.66 4.20
C SER A 312 -6.97 7.31 2.87
N ARG A 313 -5.72 6.82 2.86
CA ARG A 313 -4.86 6.66 1.68
C ARG A 313 -4.61 7.99 0.94
N ASP A 314 -4.64 9.12 1.65
CA ASP A 314 -4.32 10.44 1.10
C ASP A 314 -2.88 10.50 0.58
N PHE A 315 -1.92 9.86 1.23
CA PHE A 315 -0.53 9.84 0.77
C PHE A 315 -0.36 9.05 -0.53
N GLN A 316 -1.12 7.96 -0.72
CA GLN A 316 -1.12 7.22 -1.98
C GLN A 316 -1.73 8.03 -3.12
N ARG A 317 -2.84 8.73 -2.85
CA ARG A 317 -3.43 9.66 -3.82
C ARG A 317 -2.47 10.80 -4.17
N LEU A 318 -1.74 11.31 -3.18
CA LEU A 318 -0.72 12.34 -3.38
C LEU A 318 0.42 11.82 -4.26
N GLU A 319 0.95 10.63 -3.98
CA GLU A 319 2.00 9.97 -4.77
C GLU A 319 1.58 9.84 -6.24
N HIS A 320 0.40 9.27 -6.49
CA HIS A 320 -0.10 9.04 -7.85
C HIS A 320 -0.32 10.34 -8.66
N ARG A 321 -0.62 11.46 -8.00
CA ARG A 321 -0.86 12.75 -8.66
C ARG A 321 0.41 13.59 -8.80
N SER A 322 1.48 13.26 -8.10
CA SER A 322 2.71 14.05 -8.07
C SER A 322 3.66 13.61 -9.18
N ARG A 323 3.98 14.53 -10.09
CA ARG A 323 4.94 14.24 -11.18
C ARG A 323 6.40 14.23 -10.71
N ASP A 324 6.66 14.84 -9.56
CA ASP A 324 7.97 15.05 -8.95
C ASP A 324 8.25 14.11 -7.77
N ALA A 325 7.30 13.24 -7.40
CA ALA A 325 7.49 12.27 -6.33
C ALA A 325 8.50 11.19 -6.75
N VAL A 326 9.42 10.86 -5.85
CA VAL A 326 10.39 9.77 -6.05
C VAL A 326 10.00 8.61 -5.15
N SER A 327 9.47 7.55 -5.74
CA SER A 327 8.95 6.38 -5.03
C SER A 327 10.00 5.29 -4.82
N CYS A 328 10.00 4.71 -3.64
CA CYS A 328 10.64 3.44 -3.30
C CYS A 328 9.61 2.52 -2.60
N ARG A 329 10.00 1.28 -2.31
CA ARG A 329 9.07 0.21 -1.89
C ARG A 329 8.06 0.61 -0.80
N ASP A 330 8.52 1.26 0.26
CA ASP A 330 7.71 1.57 1.44
C ASP A 330 7.55 3.09 1.68
N ARG A 331 8.04 3.93 0.76
CA ARG A 331 8.18 5.38 0.94
C ARG A 331 8.15 6.10 -0.40
N PHE A 332 7.66 7.34 -0.44
CA PHE A 332 8.01 8.27 -1.52
C PHE A 332 8.51 9.61 -0.94
N THR A 333 9.34 10.31 -1.70
CA THR A 333 9.87 11.62 -1.29
C THR A 333 9.22 12.73 -2.10
N LYS A 334 8.77 13.80 -1.43
CA LYS A 334 8.24 15.02 -2.07
C LYS A 334 8.52 16.25 -1.20
N GLY A 335 9.01 17.34 -1.80
CA GLY A 335 9.30 18.57 -1.06
C GLY A 335 10.34 18.40 0.06
N GLY A 336 11.22 17.40 -0.04
CA GLY A 336 12.20 17.03 1.00
C GLY A 336 11.64 16.19 2.16
N LEU A 337 10.34 15.89 2.15
CA LEU A 337 9.69 14.99 3.11
C LEU A 337 9.72 13.55 2.62
N ASP A 338 10.01 12.62 3.53
CA ASP A 338 9.87 11.18 3.28
C ASP A 338 8.49 10.71 3.77
N PHE A 339 7.57 10.47 2.84
CA PHE A 339 6.22 10.00 3.11
C PHE A 339 6.18 8.48 3.24
N TYR A 340 5.49 7.99 4.26
CA TYR A 340 5.26 6.57 4.53
C TYR A 340 3.74 6.28 4.58
N PRO A 341 3.16 5.81 3.46
CA PRO A 341 1.74 5.46 3.41
C PRO A 341 1.39 4.25 4.29
N GLU A 342 0.12 4.14 4.68
CA GLU A 342 -0.46 2.96 5.36
C GLU A 342 0.27 2.49 6.64
N CYS A 343 0.97 3.39 7.35
CA CYS A 343 1.79 3.08 8.53
C CYS A 343 1.01 2.53 9.73
N ARG A 344 -0.28 2.85 9.86
CA ARG A 344 -1.17 2.19 10.86
C ARG A 344 -1.17 0.68 10.71
N THR A 345 -0.95 0.23 9.49
CA THR A 345 -1.09 -1.17 9.13
C THR A 345 0.23 -1.82 8.75
N ARG A 346 1.27 -1.08 8.39
CA ARG A 346 2.59 -1.64 8.12
C ARG A 346 3.67 -0.63 8.43
N LEU A 347 4.53 -0.95 9.38
CA LEU A 347 5.72 -0.16 9.64
C LEU A 347 6.89 -0.64 8.78
N PRO A 348 7.62 0.26 8.11
CA PRO A 348 8.86 -0.10 7.42
C PRO A 348 9.89 -0.72 8.38
N ARG A 349 10.75 -1.58 7.82
CA ARG A 349 11.78 -2.27 8.60
C ARG A 349 12.86 -1.29 9.05
N LYS A 350 13.19 -1.32 10.36
CA LYS A 350 14.20 -0.46 10.98
C LYS A 350 15.53 -0.41 10.22
N GLY A 351 16.02 -1.56 9.73
CA GLY A 351 17.28 -1.64 8.98
C GLY A 351 17.31 -0.93 7.62
N GLN A 352 16.15 -0.52 7.10
CA GLN A 352 16.00 0.16 5.80
C GLN A 352 15.67 1.66 5.97
N LEU A 353 15.55 2.13 7.22
CA LEU A 353 15.17 3.50 7.52
C LEU A 353 16.40 4.42 7.62
N PRO A 354 16.38 5.61 7.00
CA PRO A 354 17.30 6.67 7.33
C PRO A 354 17.11 7.15 8.77
N SER A 355 18.11 7.84 9.32
CA SER A 355 17.96 8.58 10.57
C SER A 355 17.14 9.84 10.32
N TYR A 356 16.07 10.03 11.09
CA TYR A 356 15.25 11.25 11.07
C TYR A 356 15.47 12.10 12.32
N ASP A 357 15.28 13.41 12.19
CA ASP A 357 15.27 14.35 13.32
C ASP A 357 13.86 14.45 13.92
N TYR A 358 12.84 14.35 13.06
CA TYR A 358 11.42 14.38 13.45
C TYR A 358 10.61 13.32 12.69
N VAL A 359 9.60 12.80 13.36
CA VAL A 359 8.63 11.84 12.82
C VAL A 359 7.25 12.42 13.01
N VAL A 360 6.68 12.96 11.95
CA VAL A 360 5.34 13.55 11.98
C VAL A 360 4.34 12.47 11.60
N VAL A 361 3.27 12.34 12.37
CA VAL A 361 2.22 11.33 12.18
C VAL A 361 0.91 12.04 11.83
N ASP A 362 0.37 11.71 10.66
CA ASP A 362 -1.00 12.05 10.29
C ASP A 362 -1.96 10.97 10.81
N GLY A 363 -2.60 11.25 11.95
CA GLY A 363 -3.61 10.39 12.54
C GLY A 363 -4.99 10.50 11.88
N GLY A 364 -5.23 11.48 11.00
CA GLY A 364 -6.57 11.74 10.49
C GLY A 364 -7.45 12.41 11.57
N TRP A 365 -8.33 11.66 12.24
CA TRP A 365 -9.18 12.23 13.30
C TRP A 365 -9.36 11.27 14.48
N LYS A 366 -9.52 11.82 15.70
CA LYS A 366 -9.75 11.04 16.92
C LYS A 366 -11.23 10.66 17.06
N GLY A 367 -11.56 9.41 16.75
CA GLY A 367 -12.81 8.75 17.12
C GLY A 367 -12.64 7.67 18.19
N ARG A 368 -13.74 7.03 18.60
CA ARG A 368 -13.76 6.03 19.71
C ARG A 368 -12.86 4.81 19.52
N GLU A 369 -12.52 4.44 18.28
CA GLU A 369 -11.67 3.27 17.95
C GLU A 369 -10.28 3.68 17.45
N THR A 370 -9.81 4.87 17.86
CA THR A 370 -8.53 5.41 17.42
C THR A 370 -7.40 4.84 18.24
N GLU A 371 -6.49 4.13 17.58
CA GLU A 371 -5.27 3.61 18.19
C GLU A 371 -4.09 4.55 17.88
N GLU A 372 -3.64 5.28 18.90
CA GLU A 372 -2.44 6.13 18.82
C GLU A 372 -1.17 5.26 18.80
N PRO A 373 -0.15 5.57 17.96
CA PRO A 373 1.11 4.84 18.00
C PRO A 373 1.84 5.07 19.34
N GLN A 374 2.65 4.10 19.76
CA GLN A 374 3.55 4.30 20.89
C GLN A 374 4.62 5.34 20.54
N ALA A 375 4.57 6.48 21.23
CA ALA A 375 5.43 7.62 20.99
C ALA A 375 5.70 8.37 22.31
N PRO A 376 6.54 7.82 23.20
CA PRO A 376 6.92 8.51 24.44
C PRO A 376 7.57 9.86 24.13
N GLY A 377 7.18 10.91 24.86
CA GLY A 377 7.70 12.26 24.66
C GLY A 377 7.22 12.97 23.37
N ALA A 378 6.22 12.41 22.67
CA ALA A 378 5.67 13.04 21.48
C ALA A 378 5.01 14.40 21.77
N LEU A 379 5.17 15.34 20.82
CA LEU A 379 4.32 16.54 20.78
C LEU A 379 2.98 16.17 20.16
N ARG A 380 1.87 16.55 20.80
CA ARG A 380 0.52 16.23 20.33
C ARG A 380 -0.21 17.48 19.88
N PHE A 381 -0.78 17.43 18.69
CA PHE A 381 -1.59 18.49 18.10
C PHE A 381 -2.99 18.00 17.78
N LEU A 382 -3.98 18.76 18.21
CA LEU A 382 -5.40 18.58 17.88
C LEU A 382 -5.85 19.70 16.95
N VAL A 383 -6.21 19.36 15.72
CA VAL A 383 -6.72 20.28 14.71
C VAL A 383 -8.22 20.45 14.93
N ALA A 384 -8.61 21.70 15.17
CA ALA A 384 -9.98 22.12 15.43
C ALA A 384 -10.42 23.19 14.42
N GLY A 385 -11.72 23.36 14.30
CA GLY A 385 -12.34 24.34 13.43
C GLY A 385 -12.54 25.64 14.18
N GLY A 386 -12.18 26.76 13.57
CA GLY A 386 -12.39 28.07 14.18
C GLY A 386 -13.77 28.68 13.91
N LYS A 387 -14.58 28.08 13.02
CA LYS A 387 -15.88 28.64 12.63
C LYS A 387 -16.88 28.46 13.76
N GLU A 388 -17.80 29.40 13.93
CA GLU A 388 -18.76 29.38 15.06
C GLU A 388 -19.51 28.05 15.22
N TRP A 389 -19.94 27.42 14.13
CA TRP A 389 -20.62 26.12 14.15
C TRP A 389 -19.69 24.90 14.33
N GLU A 390 -18.37 25.10 14.29
CA GLU A 390 -17.35 24.09 14.58
C GLU A 390 -16.80 24.25 16.02
N LEU A 391 -17.05 25.37 16.70
CA LEU A 391 -16.62 25.60 18.09
C LEU A 391 -17.35 24.71 19.09
N GLU A 392 -18.63 24.41 18.86
CA GLU A 392 -19.37 23.43 19.67
C GLU A 392 -18.65 22.06 19.70
N ALA A 393 -18.05 21.64 18.58
CA ALA A 393 -17.27 20.42 18.52
C ALA A 393 -16.03 20.47 19.41
N PHE A 394 -15.38 21.63 19.47
CA PHE A 394 -14.23 21.85 20.34
C PHE A 394 -14.67 21.83 21.80
N GLU A 395 -15.76 22.52 22.16
CA GLU A 395 -16.31 22.54 23.52
C GLU A 395 -16.74 21.14 23.98
N GLU A 396 -17.46 20.39 23.15
CA GLU A 396 -17.85 19.01 23.41
C GLU A 396 -16.63 18.11 23.64
N TYR A 397 -15.60 18.22 22.80
CA TYR A 397 -14.38 17.43 22.93
C TYR A 397 -13.54 17.85 24.14
N HIS A 398 -13.55 19.15 24.47
CA HIS A 398 -12.76 19.76 25.54
C HIS A 398 -13.39 19.57 26.92
N LEU A 399 -14.72 19.59 27.02
CA LEU A 399 -15.49 19.50 28.27
C LEU A 399 -16.15 18.13 28.45
N GLY A 400 -16.23 17.32 27.39
CA GLY A 400 -16.85 16.01 27.41
C GLY A 400 -15.97 14.91 28.03
N PRO A 401 -16.47 13.67 28.06
CA PRO A 401 -15.78 12.53 28.68
C PRO A 401 -14.42 12.19 28.01
N GLU A 402 -14.17 12.66 26.79
CA GLU A 402 -12.92 12.47 26.04
C GLU A 402 -11.83 13.51 26.42
N ALA A 403 -12.17 14.52 27.24
CA ALA A 403 -11.27 15.60 27.64
C ALA A 403 -9.98 15.13 28.35
N GLY A 404 -10.03 13.96 29.01
CA GLY A 404 -8.91 13.32 29.68
C GLY A 404 -7.83 12.80 28.73
N GLU A 405 -8.16 12.51 27.47
CA GLU A 405 -7.19 12.09 26.45
C GLU A 405 -6.43 13.28 25.82
N ALA A 406 -6.89 14.51 26.07
CA ALA A 406 -6.38 15.74 25.49
C ALA A 406 -5.46 16.55 26.44
N VAL A 407 -5.13 16.01 27.62
CA VAL A 407 -4.44 16.74 28.70
C VAL A 407 -3.08 17.30 28.26
N ASP A 408 -2.34 16.59 27.40
CA ASP A 408 -1.00 16.99 26.92
C ASP A 408 -0.98 17.47 25.46
N SER A 409 -2.13 17.85 24.89
CA SER A 409 -2.25 18.26 23.49
C SER A 409 -2.34 19.78 23.30
N ARG A 410 -1.70 20.29 22.23
CA ARG A 410 -1.82 21.68 21.75
C ARG A 410 -2.93 21.77 20.70
N TYR A 411 -3.76 22.80 20.75
CA TYR A 411 -4.84 22.97 19.76
C TYR A 411 -4.38 23.85 18.60
N LEU A 412 -4.70 23.43 17.38
CA LEU A 412 -4.46 24.18 16.14
C LEU A 412 -5.80 24.52 15.49
N PHE A 413 -6.20 25.79 15.54
CA PHE A 413 -7.45 26.25 14.97
C PHE A 413 -7.27 26.66 13.51
N ASN A 414 -7.94 25.94 12.63
CA ASN A 414 -7.89 26.17 11.18
C ASN A 414 -8.95 27.19 10.75
N PHE A 415 -8.65 27.95 9.70
CA PHE A 415 -9.55 28.95 9.08
C PHE A 415 -10.14 29.96 10.08
N LEU A 416 -9.28 30.56 10.92
CA LEU A 416 -9.69 31.55 11.92
C LEU A 416 -8.96 32.88 11.75
N GLU A 417 -9.68 33.98 11.92
CA GLU A 417 -9.10 35.33 11.98
C GLU A 417 -8.54 35.64 13.37
N GLU A 418 -7.60 36.58 13.45
CA GLU A 418 -6.89 36.89 14.70
C GLU A 418 -7.83 37.40 15.80
N GLU A 419 -8.82 38.22 15.46
CA GLU A 419 -9.80 38.76 16.42
C GLU A 419 -10.63 37.66 17.06
N ALA A 420 -11.15 36.73 16.26
CA ALA A 420 -11.94 35.59 16.73
C ALA A 420 -11.10 34.59 17.54
N PHE A 421 -9.82 34.42 17.19
CA PHE A 421 -8.90 33.59 17.96
C PHE A 421 -8.60 34.15 19.36
N GLY A 422 -8.63 35.47 19.51
CA GLY A 422 -8.47 36.15 20.81
C GLY A 422 -9.44 35.62 21.87
N GLY A 423 -10.73 35.49 21.54
CA GLY A 423 -11.76 34.98 22.46
C GLY A 423 -11.53 33.52 22.87
N ILE A 424 -11.23 32.65 21.90
CA ILE A 424 -10.95 31.22 22.17
C ILE A 424 -9.72 31.06 23.07
N ARG A 425 -8.68 31.89 22.88
CA ARG A 425 -7.46 31.82 23.68
C ARG A 425 -7.72 32.17 25.16
N GLU A 426 -8.69 33.04 25.43
CA GLU A 426 -9.07 33.40 26.79
C GLU A 426 -9.86 32.28 27.48
N ASP A 427 -10.71 31.58 26.73
CA ASP A 427 -11.48 30.42 27.23
C ASP A 427 -10.64 29.14 27.35
N ALA A 428 -9.60 28.99 26.53
CA ALA A 428 -8.68 27.85 26.53
C ALA A 428 -7.55 28.01 27.57
N SER A 429 -7.79 27.74 28.85
CA SER A 429 -6.75 27.68 29.90
C SER A 429 -6.53 26.23 30.36
N PRO A 430 -5.31 25.70 30.64
CA PRO A 430 -3.92 26.17 30.45
C PRO A 430 -3.24 25.59 29.18
N ARG A 431 -4.03 25.13 28.19
CA ARG A 431 -3.51 24.44 27.00
C ARG A 431 -3.06 25.44 25.95
N VAL A 432 -1.84 25.29 25.42
CA VAL A 432 -1.34 26.18 24.37
C VAL A 432 -2.17 25.96 23.10
N SER A 433 -3.00 26.95 22.75
CA SER A 433 -3.75 27.01 21.50
C SER A 433 -3.01 27.93 20.51
N HIS A 434 -3.10 27.59 19.23
CA HIS A 434 -2.54 28.40 18.17
C HIS A 434 -3.51 28.51 16.99
N ARG A 435 -3.47 29.67 16.33
CA ARG A 435 -4.10 29.91 15.05
C ARG A 435 -3.22 29.35 13.94
N VAL A 436 -3.79 28.63 12.98
CA VAL A 436 -3.08 28.20 11.78
C VAL A 436 -3.08 29.34 10.76
N PRO A 437 -1.91 29.88 10.33
CA PRO A 437 -1.86 30.90 9.29
C PRO A 437 -2.40 30.38 7.96
N TYR A 438 -2.94 31.28 7.14
CA TYR A 438 -3.44 30.92 5.81
C TYR A 438 -2.30 30.43 4.91
N CYS A 439 -2.26 29.12 4.67
CA CYS A 439 -1.24 28.46 3.85
C CYS A 439 -1.91 27.41 2.94
N PRO A 440 -2.38 27.79 1.75
CA PRO A 440 -3.11 26.87 0.86
C PRO A 440 -2.22 25.80 0.24
N ASP A 441 -0.93 26.08 0.03
CA ASP A 441 0.07 25.08 -0.36
C ASP A 441 0.90 24.68 0.87
N PRO A 442 0.70 23.48 1.44
CA PRO A 442 1.42 23.06 2.65
C PRO A 442 2.89 22.73 2.37
N PHE A 443 3.31 22.60 1.10
CA PHE A 443 4.71 22.36 0.72
C PHE A 443 5.53 23.65 0.58
N ALA A 444 4.87 24.80 0.50
CA ALA A 444 5.51 26.10 0.28
C ALA A 444 5.14 27.12 1.37
N PRO A 445 5.37 26.84 2.68
CA PRO A 445 5.03 27.77 3.75
C PRO A 445 5.83 29.07 3.64
N GLY A 446 5.16 30.20 3.86
CA GLY A 446 5.78 31.53 3.93
C GLY A 446 6.45 31.82 5.28
N GLU A 447 7.14 32.95 5.40
CA GLU A 447 7.88 33.34 6.60
C GLU A 447 7.01 33.51 7.85
N GLU A 448 5.78 34.01 7.69
CA GLU A 448 4.81 34.09 8.80
C GLU A 448 4.48 32.70 9.33
N THR A 449 4.14 31.76 8.44
CA THR A 449 3.84 30.38 8.80
C THR A 449 5.01 29.68 9.47
N LEU A 450 6.23 29.91 8.99
CA LEU A 450 7.44 29.36 9.60
C LEU A 450 7.64 29.87 11.04
N ARG A 451 7.42 31.16 11.30
CA ARG A 451 7.53 31.74 12.64
C ARG A 451 6.47 31.20 13.60
N GLU A 452 5.24 31.00 13.12
CA GLU A 452 4.19 30.42 13.97
C GLU A 452 4.48 28.95 14.28
N VAL A 453 4.88 28.15 13.30
CA VAL A 453 5.23 26.73 13.53
C VAL A 453 6.42 26.58 14.48
N ASP A 454 7.39 27.49 14.48
CA ASP A 454 8.47 27.49 15.47
C ASP A 454 7.96 27.61 16.89
N LYS A 455 6.97 28.48 17.13
CA LYS A 455 6.31 28.61 18.44
C LYS A 455 5.59 27.32 18.81
N TRP A 456 4.92 26.69 17.85
CA TRP A 456 4.19 25.45 18.09
C TRP A 456 5.11 24.32 18.50
N LEU A 457 6.36 24.32 18.02
CA LEU A 457 7.34 23.26 18.24
C LEU A 457 8.42 23.60 19.27
N ASP A 458 8.32 24.79 19.90
CA ASP A 458 9.31 25.36 20.82
C ASP A 458 10.73 25.46 20.22
N LEU A 459 10.84 25.83 18.94
CA LEU A 459 12.11 25.90 18.20
C LEU A 459 12.83 27.25 18.31
N GLU A 460 12.24 28.24 18.98
CA GLU A 460 12.69 29.64 19.01
C GLU A 460 14.11 29.86 19.62
N GLY A 461 14.77 28.82 20.15
CA GLY A 461 16.16 28.88 20.63
C GLY A 461 17.18 27.97 19.92
N ILE A 462 16.73 27.09 19.01
CA ILE A 462 17.58 26.03 18.41
C ILE A 462 18.24 26.52 17.11
N CYS A 463 17.57 27.39 16.34
CA CYS A 463 18.07 27.85 15.04
C CYS A 463 19.32 28.76 15.10
N GLY A 464 19.84 29.06 16.29
CA GLY A 464 21.06 29.85 16.50
C GLY A 464 22.32 29.06 16.88
N LYS A 465 22.23 27.75 17.13
CA LYS A 465 23.39 26.91 17.51
C LYS A 465 23.49 25.69 16.59
N LYS A 466 24.17 25.85 15.47
CA LYS A 466 24.67 24.71 14.70
C LYS A 466 25.87 24.12 15.44
N GLU A 467 25.61 23.11 16.24
CA GLU A 467 26.45 21.93 16.51
C GLU A 467 25.87 21.24 17.76
N GLU A 468 25.45 19.98 17.60
CA GLU A 468 24.84 19.08 18.60
C GLU A 468 23.30 19.09 18.69
N SER A 469 22.72 17.88 18.54
CA SER A 469 21.30 17.60 18.75
C SER A 469 20.90 17.99 20.19
N PRO A 470 19.81 18.74 20.42
CA PRO A 470 19.42 19.21 21.76
C PRO A 470 18.96 18.10 22.71
N TRP A 471 18.75 16.88 22.19
CA TRP A 471 18.22 15.76 22.95
C TRP A 471 19.34 14.73 23.10
N GLY A 472 19.91 14.65 24.31
CA GLY A 472 21.19 14.02 24.65
C GLY A 472 21.33 12.52 24.36
N PHE A 473 21.39 12.16 23.09
CA PHE A 473 21.88 10.85 22.64
C PHE A 473 23.36 10.96 22.29
N SER A 474 24.21 10.45 23.20
CA SER A 474 25.64 10.33 23.01
C SER A 474 25.96 9.49 21.77
N ARG A 475 26.50 10.13 20.72
CA ARG A 475 27.23 9.42 19.66
C ARG A 475 28.53 8.87 20.23
N LYS A 476 28.49 7.68 20.86
CA LYS A 476 29.72 6.92 21.11
C LYS A 476 30.31 6.48 19.77
N GLY A 477 31.28 7.27 19.29
CA GLY A 477 32.04 6.97 18.09
C GLY A 477 32.74 5.62 18.18
N ARG A 478 32.46 4.73 17.22
CA ARG A 478 33.32 3.58 16.93
C ARG A 478 34.67 4.11 16.45
N LYS A 479 35.68 4.10 17.33
CA LYS A 479 37.08 4.23 16.91
C LYS A 479 37.43 3.03 16.03
N ALA A 480 37.67 3.30 14.75
CA ALA A 480 38.31 2.35 13.84
C ALA A 480 39.71 2.01 14.40
N ARG A 481 39.94 0.74 14.74
CA ARG A 481 41.29 0.21 14.93
C ARG A 481 41.95 0.14 13.54
N LYS A 482 42.83 1.10 13.24
CA LYS A 482 43.85 0.93 12.21
C LYS A 482 44.85 -0.12 12.71
N GLY A 483 44.92 -1.24 12.02
CA GLY A 483 46.01 -2.21 12.20
C GLY A 483 47.32 -1.57 11.76
N ALA A 484 48.29 -1.55 12.67
CA ALA A 484 49.68 -1.28 12.35
C ALA A 484 50.27 -2.55 11.72
N ALA A 485 50.76 -2.42 10.49
CA ALA A 485 51.68 -3.36 9.89
C ALA A 485 53.10 -2.89 10.23
N SER A 486 53.82 -3.67 11.03
CA SER A 486 55.28 -3.67 11.14
C SER A 486 55.71 -4.84 12.03
N GLY A 487 56.47 -5.79 11.45
CA GLY A 487 57.06 -6.93 12.16
C GLY A 487 56.82 -8.23 11.43
#